data_AF-A0A1Q9JUV6-F1
#
_entry.id   AF-A0A1Q9JUV6-F1
#
_cell.length_a   1.000
_cell.length_b   1.000
_cell.length_c   1.000
_cell.angle_alpha   90.00
_cell.angle_beta   90.00
_cell.angle_gamma   90.00
#
_symmetry.space_group_name_H-M   'P 1'
#
loop_
_entity.id
_entity.type
_entity.pdbx_description
1 polymer ?
#
loop_
_entity_poly.entity_id
_entity_poly.type
_entity_poly.pdbx_seq_one_letter_code
_entity_poly.pdbx_strand_id
1 'polypeptide(L)'
;MQAVVLTSDAIILWAERHGDLAEELAKEENDPVRKAELLKIADTCRYVPKYPARTFYEAMQAQWFTQMFSRIEQKTGTIISNGRMDQYLYPFYQHDIEAGIITDEEVQELFECMWVSMAQFVDLYLSEAGGSFNEGYAHWEAVTIGGVTKKGYDAVNELTYILLKSKREFPLNYPDLAARIHTGSPKRYLYEVAETIKDGAGFPKLINDEEVVPLLLSKGASFEEAYDYSVSGCAECRMPNRDTYTSPNAYINFAAALEMVIYNGKMQKYGDEVIGLQTGKFEDFQSFDEVLEAYLKQQRYFIKHAFIQQHEIIRLRGEHFATPLGSALHKLCQETCTDLHQPKIEGGIDLGYFEFIGYATVVDSLAV
;
A
#
# COMPACT_ATOMS: atom_id res chain seq x y z
N MET A 1 -0.40 22.99 12.22
CA MET A 1 0.51 23.89 11.47
C MET A 1 1.95 23.89 11.99
N GLN A 2 2.24 24.15 13.28
CA GLN A 2 3.63 24.12 13.78
C GLN A 2 4.32 22.76 13.56
N ALA A 3 3.63 21.64 13.79
CA ALA A 3 4.16 20.30 13.52
C ALA A 3 4.54 20.08 12.04
N VAL A 4 3.78 20.66 11.10
CA VAL A 4 4.05 20.59 9.66
C VAL A 4 5.33 21.35 9.32
N VAL A 5 5.54 22.53 9.90
CA VAL A 5 6.79 23.29 9.69
C VAL A 5 7.99 22.47 10.20
N LEU A 6 7.90 21.94 11.43
CA LEU A 6 8.99 21.17 12.02
C LEU A 6 9.31 19.88 11.26
N THR A 7 8.30 19.15 10.76
CA THR A 7 8.56 17.93 9.97
C THR A 7 9.14 18.25 8.59
N SER A 8 8.75 19.37 7.98
CA SER A 8 9.34 19.85 6.72
C SER A 8 10.81 20.22 6.92
N ASP A 9 11.14 20.96 7.99
CA ASP A 9 12.53 21.27 8.32
C ASP A 9 13.33 20.00 8.62
N ALA A 10 12.72 19.01 9.27
CA ALA A 10 13.37 17.74 9.61
C ALA A 10 13.74 16.92 8.37
N ILE A 11 12.83 16.75 7.40
CA ILE A 11 13.13 15.99 6.17
C ILE A 11 14.15 16.74 5.29
N ILE A 12 14.11 18.07 5.25
CA ILE A 12 15.09 18.90 4.54
C ILE A 12 16.48 18.75 5.17
N LEU A 13 16.58 18.91 6.48
CA LEU A 13 17.85 18.72 7.21
C LEU A 13 18.41 17.31 7.01
N TRP A 14 17.54 16.30 7.02
CA TRP A 14 17.94 14.92 6.79
C TRP A 14 18.49 14.70 5.37
N ALA A 15 17.87 15.30 4.35
CA ALA A 15 18.37 15.27 2.97
C ALA A 15 19.70 16.03 2.80
N GLU A 16 19.82 17.24 3.35
CA GLU A 16 21.05 18.05 3.29
C GLU A 16 22.26 17.30 3.91
N ARG A 17 22.05 16.56 5.01
CA ARG A 17 23.09 15.71 5.62
C ARG A 17 23.59 14.58 4.72
N HIS A 18 22.74 14.03 3.84
CA HIS A 18 23.20 13.06 2.83
C HIS A 18 24.04 13.75 1.76
N GLY A 19 23.66 14.97 1.39
CA GLY A 19 24.43 15.79 0.45
C GLY A 19 25.84 16.11 0.97
N ASP A 20 25.95 16.49 2.24
CA ASP A 20 27.24 16.73 2.89
C ASP A 20 28.12 15.48 2.94
N LEU A 21 27.53 14.32 3.29
CA LEU A 21 28.25 13.05 3.31
C LEU A 21 28.73 12.64 1.90
N ALA A 22 27.89 12.80 0.88
CA ALA A 22 28.27 12.49 -0.49
C ALA A 22 29.42 13.39 -1.00
N GLU A 23 29.41 14.68 -0.64
CA GLU A 23 30.50 15.60 -0.98
C GLU A 23 31.82 15.24 -0.26
N GLU A 24 31.77 14.82 1.01
CA GLU A 24 32.95 14.33 1.73
C GLU A 24 33.50 13.06 1.08
N LEU A 25 32.65 12.07 0.77
CA LEU A 25 33.06 10.85 0.08
C LEU A 25 33.67 11.13 -1.29
N ALA A 26 33.14 12.11 -2.04
CA ALA A 26 33.68 12.50 -3.34
C ALA A 26 35.11 13.08 -3.26
N LYS A 27 35.50 13.67 -2.12
CA LYS A 27 36.87 14.19 -1.91
C LYS A 27 37.88 13.05 -1.77
N GLU A 28 37.46 11.94 -1.15
CA GLU A 28 38.29 10.77 -0.89
C GLU A 28 38.25 9.71 -2.01
N GLU A 29 37.27 9.80 -2.91
CA GLU A 29 37.10 8.87 -4.03
C GLU A 29 38.17 9.06 -5.13
N ASN A 30 38.78 7.95 -5.52
CA ASN A 30 39.83 7.90 -6.53
C ASN A 30 39.29 7.55 -7.92
N ASP A 31 38.21 6.75 -8.00
CA ASP A 31 37.57 6.46 -9.27
C ASP A 31 36.82 7.70 -9.79
N PRO A 32 37.22 8.28 -10.94
CA PRO A 32 36.58 9.48 -11.47
C PRO A 32 35.09 9.29 -11.79
N VAL A 33 34.66 8.07 -12.14
CA VAL A 33 33.24 7.78 -12.43
C VAL A 33 32.44 7.86 -11.13
N ARG A 34 32.84 7.07 -10.13
CA ARG A 34 32.18 7.08 -8.82
C ARG A 34 32.20 8.45 -8.15
N LYS A 35 33.29 9.20 -8.30
CA LYS A 35 33.39 10.58 -7.80
C LYS A 35 32.35 11.50 -8.44
N ALA A 36 32.14 11.39 -9.74
CA ALA A 36 31.12 12.18 -10.44
C ALA A 36 29.70 11.82 -9.97
N GLU A 37 29.42 10.54 -9.74
CA GLU A 37 28.15 10.08 -9.15
C GLU A 37 27.94 10.68 -7.75
N LEU A 38 28.94 10.65 -6.87
CA LEU A 38 28.86 11.21 -5.52
C LEU A 38 28.60 12.72 -5.54
N LEU A 39 29.25 13.46 -6.45
CA LEU A 39 28.98 14.89 -6.63
C LEU A 39 27.56 15.15 -7.16
N LYS A 40 27.05 14.30 -8.07
CA LYS A 40 25.65 14.37 -8.55
C LYS A 40 24.67 14.10 -7.40
N ILE A 41 24.94 13.10 -6.56
CA ILE A 41 24.16 12.81 -5.34
C ILE A 41 24.17 14.03 -4.41
N ALA A 42 25.34 14.64 -4.18
CA ALA A 42 25.48 15.81 -3.31
C ALA A 42 24.63 17.00 -3.79
N ASP A 43 24.71 17.36 -5.08
CA ASP A 43 23.90 18.43 -5.68
C ASP A 43 22.40 18.11 -5.57
N THR A 44 22.01 16.88 -5.92
CA THR A 44 20.62 16.40 -5.87
C THR A 44 20.05 16.52 -4.45
N CYS A 45 20.77 16.03 -3.44
CA CYS A 45 20.30 16.01 -2.04
C CYS A 45 20.21 17.40 -1.41
N ARG A 46 20.99 18.37 -1.91
CA ARG A 46 20.88 19.78 -1.49
C ARG A 46 19.68 20.48 -2.10
N TYR A 47 19.13 19.92 -3.18
CA TYR A 47 18.00 20.50 -3.89
C TYR A 47 16.66 19.86 -3.48
N VAL A 48 16.55 18.54 -3.55
CA VAL A 48 15.32 17.80 -3.18
C VAL A 48 15.43 17.17 -1.79
N PRO A 49 14.34 17.13 -1.00
CA PRO A 49 12.95 17.46 -1.35
C PRO A 49 12.55 18.92 -1.03
N LYS A 50 13.51 19.81 -0.73
CA LYS A 50 13.25 21.21 -0.38
C LYS A 50 12.61 22.00 -1.53
N TYR A 51 13.08 21.75 -2.75
CA TYR A 51 12.60 22.40 -3.96
C TYR A 51 11.97 21.38 -4.91
N PRO A 52 11.08 21.81 -5.84
CA PRO A 52 10.47 20.92 -6.83
C PRO A 52 11.55 20.34 -7.75
N ALA A 53 11.58 19.01 -7.92
CA ALA A 53 12.53 18.33 -8.78
C ALA A 53 12.60 18.93 -10.20
N ARG A 54 13.79 18.93 -10.79
CA ARG A 54 14.08 19.47 -12.15
C ARG A 54 14.26 18.38 -13.20
N THR A 55 14.66 17.19 -12.78
CA THR A 55 15.04 16.05 -13.62
C THR A 55 14.40 14.77 -13.10
N PHE A 56 14.40 13.71 -13.90
CA PHE A 56 13.95 12.38 -13.49
C PHE A 56 14.77 11.85 -12.30
N TYR A 57 16.09 12.08 -12.31
CA TYR A 57 16.98 11.70 -11.22
C TYR A 57 16.60 12.38 -9.90
N GLU A 58 16.33 13.69 -9.93
CA GLU A 58 15.86 14.43 -8.75
C GLU A 58 14.47 13.99 -8.30
N ALA A 59 13.56 13.69 -9.23
CA ALA A 59 12.21 13.23 -8.90
C ALA A 59 12.25 11.86 -8.18
N MET A 60 13.10 10.94 -8.67
CA MET A 60 13.37 9.65 -8.03
C MET A 60 13.97 9.82 -6.62
N GLN A 61 14.95 10.71 -6.45
CA GLN A 61 15.55 10.95 -5.15
C GLN A 61 14.58 11.64 -4.17
N ALA A 62 13.74 12.58 -4.65
CA ALA A 62 12.71 13.22 -3.85
C ALA A 62 11.68 12.21 -3.35
N GLN A 63 11.26 11.30 -4.22
CA GLN A 63 10.38 10.18 -3.89
C GLN A 63 11.06 9.27 -2.86
N TRP A 64 12.33 8.91 -3.08
CA TRP A 64 13.11 8.05 -2.18
C TRP A 64 13.20 8.63 -0.77
N PHE A 65 13.54 9.92 -0.65
CA PHE A 65 13.57 10.60 0.64
C PHE A 65 12.20 10.60 1.31
N THR A 66 11.13 10.86 0.55
CA THR A 66 9.77 10.88 1.10
C THR A 66 9.37 9.50 1.64
N GLN A 67 9.59 8.42 0.88
CA GLN A 67 9.22 7.07 1.31
C GLN A 67 10.09 6.58 2.48
N MET A 68 11.36 6.94 2.53
CA MET A 68 12.25 6.53 3.63
C MET A 68 11.96 7.31 4.90
N PHE A 69 11.67 8.62 4.80
CA PHE A 69 11.27 9.40 5.96
C PHE A 69 9.90 8.98 6.50
N SER A 70 8.98 8.52 5.64
CA SER A 70 7.73 7.90 6.08
C SER A 70 7.95 6.65 6.94
N ARG A 71 8.98 5.83 6.63
CA ARG A 71 9.36 4.67 7.46
C ARG A 71 9.94 5.08 8.82
N ILE A 72 10.64 6.22 8.88
CA ILE A 72 11.11 6.80 10.15
C ILE A 72 9.93 7.31 10.97
N GLU A 73 8.95 7.93 10.32
CA GLU A 73 7.76 8.49 10.97
C GLU A 73 6.92 7.41 11.64
N GLN A 74 6.64 6.31 10.93
CA GLN A 74 5.82 5.24 11.46
C GLN A 74 5.96 3.92 10.72
N LYS A 75 5.54 2.84 11.39
CA LYS A 75 5.29 1.53 10.76
C LYS A 75 3.93 1.53 10.06
N THR A 76 3.89 2.04 8.83
CA THR A 76 2.73 1.87 7.94
C THR A 76 2.51 0.39 7.64
N GLY A 77 1.26 -0.08 7.69
CA GLY A 77 0.93 -1.47 7.36
C GLY A 77 1.47 -1.84 5.98
N THR A 78 2.04 -3.03 5.84
CA THR A 78 2.68 -3.54 4.61
C THR A 78 3.93 -2.81 4.12
N ILE A 79 4.46 -1.86 4.91
CA ILE A 79 5.43 -0.84 4.49
C ILE A 79 4.78 0.17 3.52
N ILE A 80 5.20 1.44 3.58
CA ILE A 80 4.61 2.51 2.76
C ILE A 80 4.66 2.19 1.26
N SER A 81 3.50 2.24 0.60
CA SER A 81 3.38 2.02 -0.85
C SER A 81 3.83 3.25 -1.65
N ASN A 82 4.09 3.06 -2.95
CA ASN A 82 4.78 4.04 -3.80
C ASN A 82 3.87 4.82 -4.75
N GLY A 83 2.57 4.47 -4.82
CA GLY A 83 1.63 5.19 -5.68
C GLY A 83 1.82 4.89 -7.18
N ARG A 84 1.35 5.81 -8.03
CA ARG A 84 1.37 5.68 -9.50
C ARG A 84 2.67 6.17 -10.11
N MET A 85 3.77 5.45 -9.86
CA MET A 85 5.13 5.88 -10.24
C MET A 85 5.25 6.16 -11.74
N ASP A 86 4.59 5.36 -12.58
CA ASP A 86 4.58 5.54 -14.03
C ASP A 86 3.80 6.78 -14.49
N GLN A 87 3.01 7.43 -13.63
CA GLN A 87 2.26 8.64 -13.96
C GLN A 87 2.96 9.89 -13.45
N TYR A 88 3.29 9.94 -12.15
CA TYR A 88 3.84 11.17 -11.57
C TYR A 88 5.31 11.40 -11.92
N LEU A 89 6.06 10.36 -12.32
CA LEU A 89 7.43 10.50 -12.84
C LEU A 89 7.47 10.74 -14.35
N TYR A 90 6.39 10.46 -15.07
CA TYR A 90 6.36 10.52 -16.53
C TYR A 90 6.72 11.89 -17.12
N PRO A 91 6.27 13.03 -16.56
CA PRO A 91 6.68 14.33 -17.08
C PRO A 91 8.19 14.57 -17.01
N PHE A 92 8.87 14.07 -15.97
CA PHE A 92 10.32 14.18 -15.82
C PHE A 92 11.06 13.24 -16.77
N TYR A 93 10.55 12.01 -16.91
CA TYR A 93 11.06 11.04 -17.87
C TYR A 93 10.99 11.58 -19.29
N GLN A 94 9.81 12.03 -19.73
CA GLN A 94 9.60 12.55 -21.07
C GLN A 94 10.51 13.76 -21.35
N HIS A 95 10.59 14.71 -20.42
CA HIS A 95 11.47 15.87 -20.54
C HIS A 95 12.94 15.46 -20.72
N ASP A 96 13.45 14.57 -19.87
CA ASP A 96 14.87 14.21 -19.88
C ASP A 96 15.24 13.32 -21.08
N ILE A 97 14.34 12.45 -21.53
CA ILE A 97 14.50 11.67 -22.77
C ILE A 97 14.54 12.59 -23.99
N GLU A 98 13.60 13.54 -24.11
CA GLU A 98 13.56 14.50 -25.24
C GLU A 98 14.79 15.42 -25.27
N ALA A 99 15.30 15.78 -24.09
CA ALA A 99 16.51 16.59 -23.95
C ALA A 99 17.82 15.79 -24.08
N GLY A 100 17.76 14.46 -24.18
CA GLY A 100 18.94 13.58 -24.23
C GLY A 100 19.77 13.59 -22.94
N ILE A 101 19.13 13.85 -21.80
CA ILE A 101 19.75 13.91 -20.46
C ILE A 101 19.88 12.51 -19.85
N ILE A 102 18.93 11.62 -20.17
CA ILE A 102 18.87 10.25 -19.66
C ILE A 102 18.45 9.29 -20.78
N THR A 103 18.74 8.00 -20.60
CA THR A 103 18.31 6.89 -21.46
C THR A 103 17.31 5.98 -20.75
N ASP A 104 16.60 5.14 -21.50
CA ASP A 104 15.67 4.14 -20.93
C ASP A 104 16.41 3.16 -20.01
N GLU A 105 17.66 2.79 -20.36
CA GLU A 105 18.51 1.94 -19.56
C GLU A 105 18.91 2.58 -18.22
N GLU A 106 19.29 3.86 -18.22
CA GLU A 106 19.60 4.59 -16.99
C GLU A 106 18.35 4.80 -16.12
N VAL A 107 17.18 4.99 -16.73
CA VAL A 107 15.89 5.05 -16.01
C VAL A 107 15.59 3.72 -15.33
N GLN A 108 15.77 2.61 -16.04
CA GLN A 108 15.62 1.27 -15.49
C GLN A 108 16.61 1.02 -14.33
N GLU A 109 17.88 1.41 -14.49
CA GLU A 109 18.91 1.30 -13.45
C GLU A 109 18.53 2.08 -12.18
N LEU A 110 17.97 3.29 -12.30
CA LEU A 110 17.51 4.08 -11.15
C LEU A 110 16.36 3.40 -10.40
N PHE A 111 15.43 2.77 -11.11
CA PHE A 111 14.39 1.96 -10.48
C PHE A 111 15.01 0.76 -9.76
N GLU A 112 15.95 0.05 -10.38
CA GLU A 112 16.61 -1.12 -9.78
C GLU A 112 17.46 -0.74 -8.55
N CYS A 113 18.08 0.44 -8.54
CA CYS A 113 18.73 1.02 -7.36
C CYS A 113 17.72 1.23 -6.21
N MET A 114 16.51 1.68 -6.52
CA MET A 114 15.44 1.82 -5.53
C MET A 114 14.99 0.45 -5.03
N TRP A 115 14.76 -0.53 -5.91
CA TRP A 115 14.29 -1.87 -5.54
C TRP A 115 15.28 -2.62 -4.66
N VAL A 116 16.57 -2.60 -5.00
CA VAL A 116 17.61 -3.24 -4.16
C VAL A 116 17.74 -2.54 -2.80
N SER A 117 17.49 -1.23 -2.74
CA SER A 117 17.47 -0.49 -1.47
C SER A 117 16.23 -0.80 -0.64
N MET A 118 15.06 -0.95 -1.27
CA MET A 118 13.82 -1.39 -0.61
C MET A 118 13.97 -2.80 -0.04
N ALA A 119 14.60 -3.71 -0.77
CA ALA A 119 14.83 -5.09 -0.33
C ALA A 119 15.70 -5.22 0.93
N GLN A 120 16.46 -4.18 1.29
CA GLN A 120 17.24 -4.13 2.51
C GLN A 120 16.41 -3.67 3.73
N PHE A 121 15.26 -3.03 3.50
CA PHE A 121 14.33 -2.66 4.56
C PHE A 121 13.31 -3.79 4.77
N VAL A 122 13.51 -4.56 5.84
CA VAL A 122 12.64 -5.70 6.16
C VAL A 122 11.59 -5.28 7.19
N ASP A 123 10.32 -5.66 6.95
CA ASP A 123 9.25 -5.32 7.88
C ASP A 123 9.37 -6.10 9.19
N LEU A 124 9.62 -5.40 10.30
CA LEU A 124 9.87 -6.03 11.59
C LEU A 124 8.58 -6.07 12.43
N TYR A 125 8.07 -7.28 12.65
CA TYR A 125 6.97 -7.55 13.57
C TYR A 125 7.51 -8.16 14.87
N LEU A 126 7.35 -7.44 15.98
CA LEU A 126 7.81 -7.90 17.30
C LEU A 126 6.81 -8.81 18.01
N SER A 127 5.52 -8.69 17.70
CA SER A 127 4.48 -9.54 18.29
C SER A 127 4.36 -10.86 17.53
N GLU A 128 4.05 -11.94 18.24
CA GLU A 128 3.81 -13.25 17.64
C GLU A 128 2.68 -13.20 16.60
N ALA A 129 1.56 -12.54 16.93
CA ALA A 129 0.45 -12.35 15.99
C ALA A 129 0.90 -11.62 14.71
N GLY A 130 1.73 -10.58 14.85
CA GLY A 130 2.26 -9.84 13.70
C GLY A 130 3.17 -10.71 12.83
N GLY A 131 4.08 -11.47 13.45
CA GLY A 131 4.97 -12.40 12.75
C GLY A 131 4.22 -13.50 12.01
N SER A 132 3.22 -14.12 12.64
CA SER A 132 2.40 -15.19 12.03
C SER A 132 1.46 -14.68 10.93
N PHE A 133 1.09 -13.40 10.95
CA PHE A 133 0.32 -12.79 9.85
C PHE A 133 1.21 -12.38 8.66
N ASN A 134 2.52 -12.25 8.88
CA ASN A 134 3.48 -11.74 7.90
C ASN A 134 4.70 -12.66 7.81
N GLU A 135 4.44 -13.95 7.64
CA GLU A 135 5.48 -14.96 7.54
C GLU A 135 6.42 -14.69 6.35
N GLY A 136 7.68 -15.12 6.48
CA GLY A 136 8.65 -14.99 5.39
C GLY A 136 9.00 -13.56 5.01
N TYR A 137 8.87 -12.62 5.97
CA TYR A 137 9.10 -11.18 5.75
C TYR A 137 8.16 -10.57 4.72
N ALA A 138 6.88 -10.93 4.77
CA ALA A 138 5.87 -10.43 3.85
C ALA A 138 5.84 -8.88 3.80
N HIS A 139 5.79 -8.33 2.58
CA HIS A 139 5.86 -6.90 2.30
C HIS A 139 5.05 -6.58 1.04
N TRP A 140 4.47 -5.37 0.98
CA TRP A 140 3.62 -4.93 -0.15
C TRP A 140 3.75 -3.41 -0.38
N GLU A 141 4.96 -2.93 -0.67
CA GLU A 141 5.24 -1.54 -1.05
C GLU A 141 4.75 -1.22 -2.47
N ALA A 142 3.44 -1.35 -2.69
CA ALA A 142 2.80 -1.37 -3.99
C ALA A 142 3.26 -0.22 -4.92
N VAL A 143 3.72 -0.60 -6.12
CA VAL A 143 4.03 0.29 -7.24
C VAL A 143 2.92 0.13 -8.26
N THR A 144 2.09 1.15 -8.41
CA THR A 144 0.95 1.12 -9.34
C THR A 144 1.38 1.55 -10.73
N ILE A 145 0.96 0.80 -11.75
CA ILE A 145 1.16 1.13 -13.16
C ILE A 145 -0.12 0.99 -13.98
N GLY A 146 -0.19 1.67 -15.12
CA GLY A 146 -1.30 1.61 -16.06
C GLY A 146 -2.61 2.19 -15.49
N GLY A 147 -3.74 1.62 -15.89
CA GLY A 147 -5.08 2.10 -15.51
C GLY A 147 -5.55 3.27 -16.36
N VAL A 148 -6.31 4.19 -15.75
CA VAL A 148 -6.82 5.39 -16.43
C VAL A 148 -6.30 6.69 -15.81
N THR A 149 -6.26 7.74 -16.62
CA THR A 149 -5.96 9.11 -16.20
C THR A 149 -7.12 9.67 -15.40
N LYS A 150 -6.89 10.80 -14.73
CA LYS A 150 -7.92 11.65 -14.09
C LYS A 150 -9.16 11.96 -14.93
N LYS A 151 -9.05 11.86 -16.26
CA LYS A 151 -10.14 12.11 -17.22
C LYS A 151 -10.82 10.83 -17.73
N GLY A 152 -10.38 9.65 -17.27
CA GLY A 152 -10.91 8.35 -17.69
C GLY A 152 -10.34 7.80 -18.99
N TYR A 153 -9.29 8.41 -19.55
CA TYR A 153 -8.55 7.84 -20.69
C TYR A 153 -7.51 6.84 -20.23
N ASP A 154 -7.17 5.85 -21.05
CA ASP A 154 -6.03 4.95 -20.78
C ASP A 154 -4.76 5.74 -20.42
N ALA A 155 -4.04 5.26 -19.41
CA ALA A 155 -2.87 5.92 -18.84
C ALA A 155 -1.55 5.21 -19.14
N VAL A 156 -1.55 4.16 -19.97
CA VAL A 156 -0.33 3.43 -20.29
C VAL A 156 0.63 4.33 -21.07
N ASN A 157 1.88 4.36 -20.64
CA ASN A 157 2.96 5.10 -21.27
C ASN A 157 4.27 4.29 -21.28
N GLU A 158 5.36 4.89 -21.72
CA GLU A 158 6.68 4.29 -21.86
C GLU A 158 7.23 3.80 -20.52
N LEU A 159 7.06 4.56 -19.43
CA LEU A 159 7.46 4.14 -18.09
C LEU A 159 6.70 2.90 -17.61
N THR A 160 5.42 2.75 -17.99
CA THR A 160 4.64 1.54 -17.71
C THR A 160 5.36 0.29 -18.24
N TYR A 161 5.91 0.36 -19.46
CA TYR A 161 6.62 -0.76 -20.08
C TYR A 161 8.02 -0.97 -19.48
N ILE A 162 8.73 0.11 -19.14
CA ILE A 162 10.02 0.03 -18.45
C ILE A 162 9.88 -0.66 -17.10
N LEU A 163 8.83 -0.36 -16.32
CA LEU A 163 8.58 -1.00 -15.03
C LEU A 163 8.22 -2.49 -15.16
N LEU A 164 7.44 -2.87 -16.17
CA LEU A 164 7.19 -4.29 -16.48
C LEU A 164 8.48 -5.02 -16.85
N LYS A 165 9.33 -4.40 -17.68
CA LYS A 165 10.65 -4.95 -18.05
C LYS A 165 11.56 -5.09 -16.83
N SER A 166 11.72 -4.03 -16.04
CA SER A 166 12.51 -4.01 -14.80
C SER A 166 12.07 -5.13 -13.85
N LYS A 167 10.76 -5.38 -13.69
CA LYS A 167 10.28 -6.46 -12.83
C LYS A 167 10.69 -7.86 -13.33
N ARG A 168 10.75 -8.08 -14.65
CA ARG A 168 11.21 -9.35 -15.25
C ARG A 168 12.73 -9.54 -15.13
N GLU A 169 13.49 -8.44 -15.20
CA GLU A 169 14.96 -8.49 -15.20
C GLU A 169 15.57 -8.40 -13.78
N PHE A 170 14.82 -7.86 -12.81
CA PHE A 170 15.24 -7.77 -11.42
C PHE A 170 14.87 -9.04 -10.63
N PRO A 171 15.86 -9.78 -10.09
CA PRO A 171 15.66 -11.15 -9.61
C PRO A 171 14.94 -11.27 -8.25
N LEU A 172 14.88 -10.19 -7.46
CA LEU A 172 14.17 -10.21 -6.18
C LEU A 172 12.67 -10.01 -6.39
N ASN A 173 11.88 -10.35 -5.38
CA ASN A 173 10.44 -10.13 -5.33
C ASN A 173 10.06 -8.65 -5.10
N TYR A 174 10.86 -7.72 -5.61
CA TYR A 174 10.64 -6.28 -5.59
C TYR A 174 10.59 -5.72 -7.03
N PRO A 175 9.91 -4.58 -7.24
CA PRO A 175 8.90 -4.02 -6.34
C PRO A 175 7.65 -4.92 -6.28
N ASP A 176 6.75 -4.62 -5.35
CA ASP A 176 5.37 -5.14 -5.39
C ASP A 176 4.59 -4.47 -6.53
N LEU A 177 4.76 -4.98 -7.75
CA LEU A 177 4.22 -4.36 -8.96
C LEU A 177 2.72 -4.67 -9.12
N ALA A 178 1.91 -3.61 -9.18
CA ALA A 178 0.47 -3.66 -9.33
C ALA A 178 0.00 -3.02 -10.64
N ALA A 179 -0.54 -3.83 -11.54
CA ALA A 179 -1.07 -3.40 -12.82
C ALA A 179 -2.58 -3.14 -12.70
N ARG A 180 -2.99 -1.89 -12.96
CA ARG A 180 -4.42 -1.55 -13.09
C ARG A 180 -4.93 -1.98 -14.46
N ILE A 181 -6.10 -2.62 -14.48
CA ILE A 181 -6.77 -3.16 -15.67
C ILE A 181 -8.15 -2.51 -15.80
N HIS A 182 -8.51 -2.14 -17.03
CA HIS A 182 -9.81 -1.55 -17.36
C HIS A 182 -10.28 -2.04 -18.73
N THR A 183 -11.56 -1.85 -19.06
CA THR A 183 -12.17 -2.36 -20.30
C THR A 183 -11.47 -1.86 -21.57
N GLY A 184 -10.87 -0.66 -21.52
CA GLY A 184 -10.13 -0.05 -22.61
C GLY A 184 -8.63 -0.37 -22.63
N SER A 185 -8.13 -1.26 -21.78
CA SER A 185 -6.70 -1.55 -21.66
C SER A 185 -6.09 -1.98 -23.01
N PRO A 186 -5.01 -1.33 -23.48
CA PRO A 186 -4.41 -1.63 -24.78
C PRO A 186 -3.94 -3.08 -24.88
N LYS A 187 -4.12 -3.68 -26.06
CA LYS A 187 -3.69 -5.08 -26.32
C LYS A 187 -2.21 -5.31 -26.05
N ARG A 188 -1.35 -4.35 -26.39
CA ARG A 188 0.10 -4.42 -26.13
C ARG A 188 0.39 -4.46 -24.62
N TYR A 189 -0.27 -3.59 -23.85
CA TYR A 189 -0.12 -3.56 -22.40
C TYR A 189 -0.54 -4.89 -21.76
N LEU A 190 -1.71 -5.42 -22.13
CA LEU A 190 -2.18 -6.72 -21.65
C LEU A 190 -1.23 -7.86 -22.04
N TYR A 191 -0.64 -7.81 -23.23
CA TYR A 191 0.35 -8.77 -23.68
C TYR A 191 1.64 -8.72 -22.83
N GLU A 192 2.19 -7.54 -22.55
CA GLU A 192 3.39 -7.39 -21.72
C GLU A 192 3.13 -7.78 -20.25
N VAL A 193 1.93 -7.47 -19.73
CA VAL A 193 1.47 -7.99 -18.43
C VAL A 193 1.44 -9.52 -18.44
N ALA A 194 0.88 -10.15 -19.49
CA ALA A 194 0.87 -11.60 -19.62
C ALA A 194 2.27 -12.21 -19.76
N GLU A 195 3.19 -11.58 -20.50
CA GLU A 195 4.59 -12.01 -20.56
C GLU A 195 5.29 -11.90 -19.20
N THR A 196 4.96 -10.88 -18.41
CA THR A 196 5.47 -10.75 -17.03
C THR A 196 4.91 -11.85 -16.11
N ILE A 197 3.63 -12.21 -16.25
CA ILE A 197 3.03 -13.33 -15.52
C ILE A 197 3.68 -14.66 -15.90
N LYS A 198 3.98 -14.87 -17.20
CA LYS A 198 4.63 -16.08 -17.72
C LYS A 198 6.04 -16.30 -17.18
N ASP A 199 6.70 -15.26 -16.69
CA ASP A 199 8.00 -15.38 -16.03
C ASP A 199 7.93 -16.23 -14.74
N GLY A 200 6.74 -16.35 -14.14
CA GLY A 200 6.48 -17.30 -13.06
C GLY A 200 6.84 -16.80 -11.66
N ALA A 201 7.29 -15.54 -11.53
CA ALA A 201 7.60 -14.92 -10.24
C ALA A 201 6.37 -14.37 -9.49
N GLY A 202 5.16 -14.46 -10.06
CA GLY A 202 3.91 -14.02 -9.42
C GLY A 202 3.53 -12.55 -9.66
N PHE A 203 4.11 -11.89 -10.67
CA PHE A 203 3.87 -10.47 -10.97
C PHE A 203 3.27 -10.22 -12.36
N PRO A 204 2.66 -9.05 -12.58
CA PRO A 204 2.16 -8.13 -11.55
C PRO A 204 0.86 -8.65 -10.94
N LYS A 205 0.49 -8.16 -9.75
CA LYS A 205 -0.89 -8.31 -9.27
C LYS A 205 -1.82 -7.41 -10.07
N LEU A 206 -3.06 -7.85 -10.29
CA LEU A 206 -4.01 -7.20 -11.18
C LEU A 206 -5.16 -6.58 -10.38
N ILE A 207 -5.39 -5.27 -10.55
CA ILE A 207 -6.50 -4.56 -9.89
C ILE A 207 -7.46 -4.04 -10.97
N ASN A 208 -8.75 -4.33 -10.80
CA ASN A 208 -9.77 -4.03 -11.80
C ASN A 208 -10.45 -2.67 -11.54
N ASP A 209 -10.25 -1.72 -12.45
CA ASP A 209 -10.87 -0.40 -12.39
C ASP A 209 -12.40 -0.48 -12.46
N GLU A 210 -12.97 -1.47 -13.17
CA GLU A 210 -14.43 -1.62 -13.31
C GLU A 210 -15.13 -2.07 -12.02
N GLU A 211 -14.35 -2.58 -11.05
CA GLU A 211 -14.84 -2.88 -9.70
C GLU A 211 -14.57 -1.69 -8.77
N VAL A 212 -13.32 -1.22 -8.75
CA VAL A 212 -12.83 -0.21 -7.80
C VAL A 212 -13.51 1.13 -8.03
N VAL A 213 -13.51 1.64 -9.26
CA VAL A 213 -13.96 3.01 -9.55
C VAL A 213 -15.45 3.20 -9.21
N PRO A 214 -16.39 2.33 -9.67
CA PRO A 214 -17.80 2.47 -9.29
C PRO A 214 -18.03 2.43 -7.78
N LEU A 215 -17.29 1.58 -7.05
CA LEU A 215 -17.38 1.50 -5.60
C LEU A 215 -16.89 2.79 -4.92
N LEU A 216 -15.77 3.37 -5.35
CA LEU A 216 -15.27 4.63 -4.80
C LEU A 216 -16.25 5.78 -5.05
N LEU A 217 -16.80 5.88 -6.27
CA LEU A 217 -17.83 6.86 -6.62
C LEU A 217 -19.08 6.71 -5.75
N SER A 218 -19.55 5.47 -5.55
CA SER A 218 -20.72 5.20 -4.70
C SER A 218 -20.51 5.59 -3.23
N LYS A 219 -19.25 5.66 -2.79
CA LYS A 219 -18.83 6.03 -1.44
C LYS A 219 -18.47 7.52 -1.31
N GLY A 220 -18.69 8.32 -2.36
CA GLY A 220 -18.62 9.78 -2.31
C GLY A 220 -17.37 10.39 -2.98
N ALA A 221 -16.51 9.60 -3.61
CA ALA A 221 -15.39 10.12 -4.38
C ALA A 221 -15.89 10.85 -5.63
N SER A 222 -15.14 11.86 -6.09
CA SER A 222 -15.32 12.41 -7.44
C SER A 222 -14.72 11.47 -8.49
N PHE A 223 -15.10 11.63 -9.76
CA PHE A 223 -14.50 10.89 -10.87
C PHE A 223 -12.99 11.10 -10.96
N GLU A 224 -12.50 12.34 -10.77
CA GLU A 224 -11.06 12.60 -10.83
C GLU A 224 -10.29 11.82 -9.77
N GLU A 225 -10.81 11.78 -8.55
CA GLU A 225 -10.18 11.07 -7.42
C GLU A 225 -10.28 9.56 -7.59
N ALA A 226 -11.47 9.06 -7.97
CA ALA A 226 -11.71 7.64 -8.15
C ALA A 226 -10.90 7.09 -9.34
N TYR A 227 -10.77 7.81 -10.46
CA TYR A 227 -9.93 7.38 -11.58
C TYR A 227 -8.44 7.40 -11.26
N ASP A 228 -8.01 8.30 -10.36
CA ASP A 228 -6.60 8.49 -10.02
C ASP A 228 -6.14 7.70 -8.80
N TYR A 229 -6.90 6.68 -8.38
CA TYR A 229 -6.50 5.85 -7.24
C TYR A 229 -5.15 5.15 -7.48
N SER A 230 -4.42 4.98 -6.38
CA SER A 230 -3.21 4.16 -6.30
C SER A 230 -3.52 2.84 -5.61
N VAL A 231 -2.88 1.77 -6.03
CA VAL A 231 -2.87 0.52 -5.26
C VAL A 231 -1.98 0.75 -4.03
N SER A 232 -2.44 0.28 -2.88
CA SER A 232 -1.75 0.38 -1.60
C SER A 232 -1.84 -0.96 -0.90
N GLY A 233 -0.74 -1.39 -0.28
CA GLY A 233 -0.65 -2.68 0.39
C GLY A 233 -1.04 -3.83 -0.53
N CYS A 234 -1.81 -4.78 -0.01
CA CYS A 234 -2.11 -6.05 -0.69
C CYS A 234 -2.95 -5.84 -1.96
N ALA A 235 -4.15 -5.25 -1.82
CA ALA A 235 -5.05 -5.02 -2.94
C ALA A 235 -5.94 -3.78 -2.74
N GLU A 236 -5.60 -2.91 -1.78
CA GLU A 236 -6.41 -1.76 -1.44
C GLU A 236 -6.22 -0.64 -2.47
N CYS A 237 -7.22 0.21 -2.60
CA CYS A 237 -7.16 1.43 -3.39
C CYS A 237 -7.08 2.64 -2.48
N ARG A 238 -6.20 3.59 -2.81
CA ARG A 238 -6.01 4.84 -2.07
C ARG A 238 -6.15 6.05 -2.98
N MET A 239 -6.91 7.03 -2.52
CA MET A 239 -7.01 8.38 -3.06
C MET A 239 -6.23 9.31 -2.11
N PRO A 240 -4.94 9.62 -2.38
CA PRO A 240 -4.02 10.16 -1.37
C PRO A 240 -4.39 11.51 -0.73
N ASN A 241 -5.35 12.24 -1.31
CA ASN A 241 -5.83 13.53 -0.83
C ASN A 241 -7.32 13.51 -0.40
N ARG A 242 -7.93 12.31 -0.33
CA ARG A 242 -9.34 12.12 0.00
C ARG A 242 -9.55 11.08 1.11
N ASP A 243 -8.76 10.01 1.13
CA ASP A 243 -8.90 8.96 2.13
C ASP A 243 -8.32 9.38 3.48
N THR A 244 -9.13 9.24 4.52
CA THR A 244 -8.76 9.69 5.88
C THR A 244 -8.69 8.57 6.90
N TYR A 245 -9.11 7.35 6.51
CA TYR A 245 -9.08 6.20 7.40
C TYR A 245 -7.73 5.49 7.43
N THR A 246 -7.19 5.30 8.62
CA THR A 246 -5.84 4.74 8.85
C THR A 246 -5.79 3.65 9.92
N SER A 247 -6.92 3.30 10.52
CA SER A 247 -6.95 2.28 11.57
C SER A 247 -6.89 0.87 10.99
N PRO A 248 -6.09 -0.04 11.58
CA PRO A 248 -6.14 -1.45 11.22
C PRO A 248 -7.53 -2.00 11.58
N ASN A 249 -7.97 -3.05 10.89
CA ASN A 249 -9.27 -3.65 11.16
C ASN A 249 -9.18 -5.12 11.56
N ALA A 250 -10.31 -5.63 12.07
CA ALA A 250 -10.42 -6.99 12.55
C ALA A 250 -10.23 -8.03 11.44
N TYR A 251 -9.51 -9.10 11.76
CA TYR A 251 -9.46 -10.33 10.98
C TYR A 251 -10.28 -11.41 11.67
N ILE A 252 -11.34 -11.88 11.00
CA ILE A 252 -12.34 -12.76 11.63
C ILE A 252 -12.20 -14.17 11.06
N ASN A 253 -11.88 -15.13 11.93
CA ASN A 253 -11.87 -16.54 11.59
C ASN A 253 -13.31 -17.09 11.55
N PHE A 254 -13.95 -17.10 10.37
CA PHE A 254 -15.32 -17.60 10.25
C PHE A 254 -15.40 -19.13 10.17
N ALA A 255 -14.29 -19.83 9.89
CA ALA A 255 -14.24 -21.28 10.07
C ALA A 255 -14.44 -21.67 11.55
N ALA A 256 -13.90 -20.88 12.48
CA ALA A 256 -14.16 -21.07 13.91
C ALA A 256 -15.63 -20.85 14.28
N ALA A 257 -16.33 -19.93 13.60
CA ALA A 257 -17.77 -19.75 13.80
C ALA A 257 -18.56 -21.01 13.44
N LEU A 258 -18.17 -21.71 12.37
CA LEU A 258 -18.75 -23.00 11.99
C LEU A 258 -18.38 -24.11 12.98
N GLU A 259 -17.13 -24.19 13.41
CA GLU A 259 -16.70 -25.14 14.46
C GLU A 259 -17.52 -24.96 15.75
N MET A 260 -17.82 -23.71 16.13
CA MET A 260 -18.65 -23.41 17.29
C MET A 260 -20.13 -23.78 17.10
N VAL A 261 -20.64 -23.95 15.88
CA VAL A 261 -21.97 -24.56 15.68
C VAL A 261 -21.92 -26.05 16.03
N ILE A 262 -20.87 -26.74 15.58
CA ILE A 262 -20.69 -28.19 15.80
C ILE A 262 -20.48 -28.50 17.29
N TYR A 263 -19.70 -27.68 17.99
CA TYR A 263 -19.36 -27.90 19.41
C TYR A 263 -20.09 -26.96 20.37
N ASN A 264 -21.26 -26.45 19.98
CA ASN A 264 -22.17 -25.67 20.83
C ASN A 264 -21.49 -24.50 21.59
N GLY A 265 -20.81 -23.63 20.84
CA GLY A 265 -20.09 -22.45 21.33
C GLY A 265 -18.62 -22.68 21.68
N LYS A 266 -18.12 -23.91 21.56
CA LYS A 266 -16.74 -24.27 21.89
C LYS A 266 -15.88 -24.51 20.64
N MET A 267 -14.57 -24.56 20.82
CA MET A 267 -13.63 -25.06 19.82
C MET A 267 -12.73 -26.10 20.47
N GLN A 268 -12.38 -27.15 19.74
CA GLN A 268 -11.53 -28.22 20.26
C GLN A 268 -10.19 -27.67 20.79
N LYS A 269 -9.63 -26.66 20.11
CA LYS A 269 -8.38 -26.00 20.50
C LYS A 269 -8.39 -25.45 21.93
N TYR A 270 -9.54 -24.99 22.42
CA TYR A 270 -9.70 -24.37 23.74
C TYR A 270 -10.41 -25.29 24.76
N GLY A 271 -10.61 -26.57 24.41
CA GLY A 271 -11.24 -27.55 25.27
C GLY A 271 -12.68 -27.18 25.64
N ASP A 272 -12.95 -27.03 26.93
CA ASP A 272 -14.31 -26.82 27.45
C ASP A 272 -14.76 -25.37 27.53
N GLU A 273 -13.90 -24.42 27.17
CA GLU A 273 -14.24 -22.99 27.17
C GLU A 273 -15.34 -22.67 26.16
N VAL A 274 -16.41 -22.03 26.62
CA VAL A 274 -17.49 -21.52 25.76
C VAL A 274 -17.12 -20.11 25.32
N ILE A 275 -16.77 -19.97 24.05
CA ILE A 275 -16.29 -18.71 23.45
C ILE A 275 -17.42 -18.05 22.63
N GLY A 276 -18.10 -18.85 21.81
CA GLY A 276 -19.20 -18.41 20.98
C GLY A 276 -20.56 -18.55 21.66
N LEU A 277 -21.61 -18.50 20.85
CA LEU A 277 -22.98 -18.74 21.31
C LEU A 277 -23.24 -20.24 21.51
N GLN A 278 -24.03 -20.59 22.52
CA GLN A 278 -24.53 -21.95 22.66
C GLN A 278 -25.77 -22.13 21.78
N THR A 279 -25.54 -22.53 20.52
CA THR A 279 -26.58 -22.65 19.48
C THR A 279 -27.43 -23.93 19.58
N GLY A 280 -27.14 -24.82 20.54
CA GLY A 280 -27.74 -26.15 20.65
C GLY A 280 -26.73 -27.25 20.34
N LYS A 281 -27.07 -28.50 20.65
CA LYS A 281 -26.24 -29.64 20.26
C LYS A 281 -26.42 -29.90 18.77
N PHE A 282 -25.33 -30.22 18.09
CA PHE A 282 -25.36 -30.41 16.64
C PHE A 282 -26.25 -31.58 16.22
N GLU A 283 -26.30 -32.66 17.02
CA GLU A 283 -27.12 -33.84 16.73
C GLU A 283 -28.63 -33.59 16.85
N ASP A 284 -29.02 -32.48 17.48
CA ASP A 284 -30.43 -32.13 17.67
C ASP A 284 -31.03 -31.39 16.46
N PHE A 285 -30.20 -30.87 15.54
CA PHE A 285 -30.70 -30.16 14.34
C PHE A 285 -31.39 -31.12 13.36
N GLN A 286 -32.58 -30.74 12.89
CA GLN A 286 -33.42 -31.58 12.03
C GLN A 286 -33.37 -31.18 10.55
N SER A 287 -32.74 -30.06 10.22
CA SER A 287 -32.65 -29.56 8.85
C SER A 287 -31.39 -28.72 8.62
N PHE A 288 -30.99 -28.60 7.35
CA PHE A 288 -29.91 -27.70 6.94
C PHE A 288 -30.20 -26.24 7.33
N ASP A 289 -31.46 -25.79 7.20
CA ASP A 289 -31.85 -24.42 7.54
C ASP A 289 -31.58 -24.10 9.03
N GLU A 290 -31.73 -25.09 9.93
CA GLU A 290 -31.39 -24.93 11.34
C GLU A 290 -29.88 -24.78 11.57
N VAL A 291 -29.07 -25.56 10.86
CA VAL A 291 -27.60 -25.45 10.89
C VAL A 291 -27.15 -24.09 10.33
N LEU A 292 -27.72 -23.68 9.20
CA LEU A 292 -27.41 -22.40 8.58
C LEU A 292 -27.78 -21.23 9.50
N GLU A 293 -28.96 -21.26 10.13
CA GLU A 293 -29.35 -20.22 11.07
C GLU A 293 -28.47 -20.21 12.34
N ALA A 294 -28.03 -21.38 12.83
CA ALA A 294 -27.05 -21.47 13.91
C ALA A 294 -25.70 -20.84 13.51
N TYR A 295 -25.21 -21.12 12.30
CA TYR A 295 -24.00 -20.49 11.76
C TYR A 295 -24.17 -18.97 11.62
N LEU A 296 -25.28 -18.50 11.07
CA LEU A 296 -25.55 -17.07 10.93
C LEU A 296 -25.63 -16.36 12.28
N LYS A 297 -26.09 -17.03 13.35
CA LYS A 297 -26.02 -16.50 14.72
C LYS A 297 -24.58 -16.31 15.19
N GLN A 298 -23.70 -17.30 15.00
CA GLN A 298 -22.27 -17.17 15.33
C GLN A 298 -21.59 -16.10 14.49
N GLN A 299 -21.86 -16.07 13.18
CA GLN A 299 -21.32 -15.09 12.26
C GLN A 299 -21.67 -13.66 12.68
N ARG A 300 -22.95 -13.39 12.97
CA ARG A 300 -23.40 -12.08 13.46
C ARG A 300 -22.79 -11.74 14.82
N TYR A 301 -22.59 -12.74 15.70
CA TYR A 301 -21.93 -12.55 16.99
C TYR A 301 -20.47 -12.09 16.83
N PHE A 302 -19.73 -12.68 15.90
CA PHE A 302 -18.34 -12.29 15.61
C PHE A 302 -18.28 -10.89 15.00
N ILE A 303 -19.12 -10.61 14.00
CA ILE A 303 -19.19 -9.28 13.38
C ILE A 303 -19.51 -8.20 14.42
N LYS A 304 -20.46 -8.46 15.33
CA LYS A 304 -20.77 -7.53 16.42
C LYS A 304 -19.55 -7.20 17.27
N HIS A 305 -18.77 -8.21 17.68
CA HIS A 305 -17.57 -7.98 18.50
C HIS A 305 -16.45 -7.29 17.72
N ALA A 306 -16.29 -7.62 16.44
CA ALA A 306 -15.34 -6.92 15.56
C ALA A 306 -15.67 -5.42 15.46
N PHE A 307 -16.95 -5.05 15.35
CA PHE A 307 -17.37 -3.65 15.29
C PHE A 307 -17.20 -2.92 16.64
N ILE A 308 -17.44 -3.60 17.76
CA ILE A 308 -17.13 -3.06 19.11
C ILE A 308 -15.63 -2.81 19.24
N GLN A 309 -14.80 -3.79 18.86
CA GLN A 309 -13.35 -3.66 18.85
C GLN A 309 -12.91 -2.49 17.96
N GLN A 310 -13.48 -2.38 16.75
CA GLN A 310 -13.10 -1.35 15.79
C GLN A 310 -13.41 0.05 16.31
N HIS A 311 -14.56 0.24 16.97
CA HIS A 311 -14.92 1.51 17.58
C HIS A 311 -13.85 1.97 18.60
N GLU A 312 -13.41 1.07 19.48
CA GLU A 312 -12.37 1.37 20.46
C GLU A 312 -11.00 1.59 19.83
N ILE A 313 -10.63 0.80 18.79
CA ILE A 313 -9.38 1.00 18.05
C ILE A 313 -9.34 2.39 17.43
N ILE A 314 -10.39 2.80 16.73
CA ILE A 314 -10.46 4.12 16.08
C ILE A 314 -10.28 5.22 17.11
N ARG A 315 -10.97 5.12 18.26
CA ARG A 315 -10.88 6.11 19.34
C ARG A 315 -9.46 6.19 19.92
N LEU A 316 -8.88 5.05 20.30
CA LEU A 316 -7.58 5.00 20.97
C LEU A 316 -6.43 5.39 20.05
N ARG A 317 -6.49 5.05 18.76
CA ARG A 317 -5.37 5.34 17.85
C ARG A 317 -5.09 6.83 17.70
N GLY A 318 -6.12 7.67 17.71
CA GLY A 318 -5.96 9.13 17.66
C GLY A 318 -5.23 9.72 18.88
N GLU A 319 -5.09 8.95 19.97
CA GLU A 319 -4.35 9.33 21.19
C GLU A 319 -2.89 8.84 21.18
N HIS A 320 -2.55 7.89 20.31
CA HIS A 320 -1.25 7.19 20.32
C HIS A 320 -0.41 7.38 19.07
N PHE A 321 -1.02 7.68 17.92
CA PHE A 321 -0.33 7.80 16.64
C PHE A 321 -0.59 9.17 16.02
N ALA A 322 0.46 9.74 15.43
CA ALA A 322 0.40 10.93 14.57
C ALA A 322 1.33 10.73 13.36
N THR A 323 1.03 11.37 12.24
CA THR A 323 1.82 11.32 11.00
C THR A 323 1.94 12.74 10.43
N PRO A 324 2.82 13.59 11.00
CA PRO A 324 2.96 14.97 10.56
C PRO A 324 3.40 15.11 9.09
N LEU A 325 4.29 14.26 8.56
CA LEU A 325 4.68 14.22 7.14
C LEU A 325 3.51 13.75 6.27
N GLY A 326 2.83 12.65 6.64
CA GLY A 326 1.64 12.18 5.92
C GLY A 326 0.55 13.26 5.86
N SER A 327 0.32 13.94 6.99
CA SER A 327 -0.61 15.07 7.10
C SER A 327 -0.13 16.33 6.36
N ALA A 328 1.20 16.52 6.21
CA ALA A 328 1.78 17.60 5.40
C ALA A 328 1.44 17.43 3.92
N LEU A 329 1.39 16.17 3.45
CA LEU A 329 1.16 15.81 2.06
C LEU A 329 -0.32 15.54 1.73
N HIS A 330 -1.22 15.62 2.72
CA HIS A 330 -2.65 15.38 2.54
C HIS A 330 -3.45 16.68 2.56
N LYS A 331 -4.13 16.99 1.44
CA LYS A 331 -4.94 18.21 1.24
C LYS A 331 -5.90 18.50 2.39
N LEU A 332 -6.77 17.55 2.75
CA LEU A 332 -7.77 17.76 3.81
C LEU A 332 -7.14 17.98 5.20
N CYS A 333 -6.00 17.35 5.48
CA CYS A 333 -5.26 17.55 6.74
C CYS A 333 -4.71 18.97 6.82
N GLN A 334 -4.19 19.50 5.71
CA GLN A 334 -3.75 20.90 5.60
C GLN A 334 -4.92 21.87 5.78
N GLU A 335 -6.02 21.66 5.06
CA GLU A 335 -7.20 22.54 5.07
C GLU A 335 -7.86 22.59 6.46
N THR A 336 -7.95 21.45 7.14
CA THR A 336 -8.62 21.33 8.45
C THR A 336 -7.65 21.44 9.64
N CYS A 337 -6.34 21.58 9.39
CA CYS A 337 -5.30 21.56 10.42
C CYS A 337 -5.35 20.33 11.34
N THR A 338 -5.76 19.17 10.80
CA THR A 338 -6.01 17.94 11.55
C THR A 338 -5.04 16.85 11.11
N ASP A 339 -4.49 16.07 12.05
CA ASP A 339 -3.61 14.94 11.75
C ASP A 339 -4.40 13.76 11.12
N LEU A 340 -3.78 13.04 10.19
CA LEU A 340 -4.41 11.95 9.42
C LEU A 340 -4.88 10.77 10.28
N HIS A 341 -4.40 10.62 11.52
CA HIS A 341 -4.87 9.58 12.44
C HIS A 341 -6.07 9.99 13.29
N GLN A 342 -6.58 11.21 13.12
CA GLN A 342 -7.80 11.60 13.82
C GLN A 342 -9.03 10.85 13.28
N PRO A 343 -9.96 10.43 14.15
CA PRO A 343 -11.12 9.61 13.76
C PRO A 343 -12.02 10.22 12.69
N LYS A 344 -12.02 11.55 12.57
CA LYS A 344 -12.83 12.27 11.59
C LYS A 344 -12.08 13.48 11.08
N ILE A 345 -12.03 13.60 9.76
CA ILE A 345 -11.54 14.78 9.04
C ILE A 345 -12.65 15.23 8.09
N GLU A 346 -12.97 16.52 8.10
CA GLU A 346 -14.04 17.07 7.27
C GLU A 346 -13.74 16.88 5.78
N GLY A 347 -14.75 16.44 5.02
CA GLY A 347 -14.60 16.07 3.61
C GLY A 347 -13.91 14.73 3.35
N GLY A 348 -13.34 14.09 4.37
CA GLY A 348 -12.68 12.80 4.23
C GLY A 348 -13.63 11.65 3.95
N ILE A 349 -13.15 10.65 3.20
CA ILE A 349 -13.85 9.37 3.03
C ILE A 349 -13.12 8.32 3.86
N ASP A 350 -13.87 7.69 4.76
CA ASP A 350 -13.32 6.71 5.69
C ASP A 350 -13.57 5.29 5.18
N LEU A 351 -12.58 4.71 4.48
CA LEU A 351 -12.64 3.36 3.92
C LEU A 351 -11.97 2.35 4.88
N GLY A 352 -12.77 1.75 5.77
CA GLY A 352 -12.37 0.62 6.61
C GLY A 352 -12.73 -0.74 5.99
N TYR A 353 -12.31 -1.81 6.66
CA TYR A 353 -12.59 -3.19 6.27
C TYR A 353 -12.87 -4.07 7.50
N PHE A 354 -13.25 -5.32 7.28
CA PHE A 354 -13.08 -6.42 8.23
C PHE A 354 -12.86 -7.67 7.38
N GLU A 355 -11.95 -8.54 7.79
CA GLU A 355 -11.57 -9.68 6.95
C GLU A 355 -12.40 -10.92 7.23
N PHE A 356 -12.80 -11.58 6.14
CA PHE A 356 -13.46 -12.89 6.19
C PHE A 356 -12.43 -13.99 5.93
N ILE A 357 -11.94 -14.61 7.00
CA ILE A 357 -10.99 -15.72 6.88
C ILE A 357 -11.73 -17.05 6.85
N GLY A 358 -11.39 -17.89 5.87
CA GLY A 358 -11.96 -19.24 5.71
C GLY A 358 -13.22 -19.29 4.84
N TYR A 359 -13.42 -18.35 3.92
CA TYR A 359 -14.62 -18.29 3.06
C TYR A 359 -14.93 -19.63 2.38
N ALA A 360 -14.00 -20.15 1.58
CA ALA A 360 -14.20 -21.43 0.88
C ALA A 360 -14.36 -22.60 1.87
N THR A 361 -13.56 -22.65 2.95
CA THR A 361 -13.69 -23.69 3.99
C THR A 361 -15.10 -23.73 4.57
N VAL A 362 -15.69 -22.57 4.88
CA VAL A 362 -17.07 -22.50 5.39
C VAL A 362 -18.07 -22.93 4.32
N VAL A 363 -17.97 -22.38 3.11
CA VAL A 363 -18.91 -22.68 2.02
C VAL A 363 -18.90 -24.17 1.70
N ASP A 364 -17.72 -24.75 1.52
CA ASP A 364 -17.56 -26.17 1.18
C ASP A 364 -18.04 -27.07 2.32
N SER A 365 -17.77 -26.69 3.57
CA SER A 365 -18.23 -27.47 4.74
C SER A 365 -19.74 -27.40 4.95
N LEU A 366 -20.40 -26.30 4.57
CA LEU A 366 -21.85 -26.18 4.63
C LEU A 366 -22.55 -26.86 3.44
N ALA A 367 -21.84 -27.06 2.33
CA ALA A 367 -22.39 -27.69 1.13
C ALA A 367 -22.41 -29.23 1.22
N VAL A 368 -21.57 -29.84 2.06
CA VAL A 368 -21.50 -31.28 2.35
C VAL A 368 -22.39 -31.62 3.54
#